data_AF-A0A377PPR3-F1
#
_entry.id   AF-A0A377PPR3-F1
#
_cell.length_a   1.000
_cell.length_b   1.000
_cell.length_c   1.000
_cell.angle_alpha   90.00
_cell.angle_beta   90.00
_cell.angle_gamma   90.00
#
_symmetry.space_group_name_H-M   'P 1'
#
loop_
_entity.id
_entity.type
_entity.pdbx_description
1 polymer ?
#
loop_
_entity_poly.entity_id
_entity_poly.type
_entity_poly.pdbx_seq_one_letter_code
_entity_poly.pdbx_strand_id
1 'polypeptide(L)' 'MVKATRSIWAERDCSMQRRHQKVVEEAPAPGITPELRRYIGERCSKACVDINYRGAGTFGVPVRKRRVLFHRNEHPYSG' A
#
# COMPACT_ATOMS: atom_id res chain seq x y z
N MET A 1 9.87 -0.45 -17.12
CA MET A 1 8.51 0.11 -17.34
C MET A 1 7.49 -1.00 -17.16
N VAL A 2 6.95 -1.13 -15.96
CA VAL A 2 5.91 -2.13 -15.67
C VAL A 2 4.57 -1.43 -15.86
N LYS A 3 3.81 -1.80 -16.90
CA LYS A 3 2.37 -1.52 -16.97
C LYS A 3 1.77 -2.01 -15.67
N ALA A 4 0.98 -1.21 -14.96
CA ALA A 4 0.30 -1.58 -13.72
C ALA A 4 -0.41 -2.94 -13.85
N THR A 5 0.32 -4.01 -13.59
CA THR A 5 -0.22 -5.35 -13.50
C THR A 5 -1.09 -5.37 -12.26
N ARG A 6 -2.28 -5.96 -12.37
CA ARG A 6 -3.33 -6.16 -11.35
C ARG A 6 -2.86 -6.99 -10.13
N SER A 7 -1.61 -6.89 -9.74
CA SER A 7 -0.97 -7.77 -8.76
C SER A 7 -0.50 -6.94 -7.58
N ILE A 8 -1.20 -7.06 -6.45
CA ILE A 8 -0.73 -6.59 -5.16
C ILE A 8 0.25 -7.65 -4.62
N TRP A 9 1.48 -7.27 -4.28
CA TRP A 9 2.56 -8.24 -4.03
C TRP A 9 2.68 -8.69 -2.57
N ALA A 10 2.32 -7.86 -1.58
CA ALA A 10 2.26 -8.24 -0.17
C ALA A 10 1.76 -7.08 0.69
N GLU A 11 1.16 -7.39 1.84
CA GLU A 11 0.97 -6.46 2.96
C GLU A 11 2.10 -6.55 3.98
N ARG A 12 2.31 -5.46 4.75
CA ARG A 12 3.26 -5.37 5.85
C ARG A 12 2.61 -4.66 7.03
N ASP A 13 2.91 -5.10 8.25
CA ASP A 13 2.61 -4.31 9.44
C ASP A 13 3.79 -3.38 9.76
N CYS A 14 3.49 -2.08 9.82
CA CYS A 14 4.43 -1.02 10.14
C CYS A 14 3.96 -0.22 11.38
N SER A 15 3.13 -0.84 12.22
CA SER A 15 2.51 -0.21 13.40
C SER A 15 3.55 0.25 14.44
N MET A 16 4.68 -0.46 14.54
CA MET A 16 5.83 -0.08 15.38
C MET A 16 6.61 1.08 14.74
N GLN A 17 6.20 2.29 15.07
CA GLN A 17 6.84 3.53 14.65
C GLN A 17 7.09 4.48 15.84
N ARG A 18 8.17 5.25 15.79
CA ARG A 18 8.52 6.28 16.78
C ARG A 18 8.97 7.53 16.06
N ARG A 19 8.43 8.69 16.44
CA ARG A 19 8.80 10.01 15.87
C ARG A 19 8.84 10.02 14.33
N HIS A 20 7.78 9.55 13.68
CA HIS A 20 7.65 9.48 12.21
C HIS A 20 8.60 8.50 11.50
N GLN A 21 9.34 7.68 12.24
CA GLN A 21 10.19 6.63 11.71
C GLN A 21 9.58 5.26 11.98
N LYS A 22 9.54 4.42 10.95
CA LYS A 22 9.24 3.00 11.13
C LYS A 22 10.42 2.34 11.83
N VAL A 23 10.15 1.64 12.93
CA VAL A 23 11.17 0.96 13.74
C VAL A 23 11.26 -0.50 13.34
N VAL A 24 10.10 -1.14 13.12
CA VAL A 24 9.99 -2.53 12.68
C VAL A 24 8.94 -2.63 11.57
N GLU A 25 9.23 -3.43 10.55
CA GLU A 25 8.27 -3.84 9.52
C GLU A 25 8.18 -5.37 9.50
N GLU A 26 6.97 -5.92 9.69
CA GLU A 26 6.72 -7.36 9.65
C GLU A 26 5.92 -7.74 8.40
N ALA A 27 6.30 -8.85 7.76
CA ALA A 27 5.64 -9.37 6.57
C ALA A 27 5.49 -10.91 6.67
N PRO A 28 4.28 -11.48 6.54
CA PRO A 28 2.99 -10.81 6.35
C PRO A 28 2.48 -10.11 7.63
N ALA A 29 1.54 -9.17 7.49
CA ALA A 29 0.95 -8.48 8.63
C ALA A 29 0.16 -9.45 9.53
N PRO A 30 0.50 -9.59 10.82
CA PRO A 30 -0.24 -10.46 11.73
C PRO A 30 -1.65 -9.91 11.97
N GLY A 31 -2.63 -10.81 12.05
CA GLY A 31 -4.03 -10.44 12.33
C GLY A 31 -4.83 -9.89 11.15
N ILE A 32 -4.28 -9.87 9.93
CA ILE A 32 -5.03 -9.55 8.71
C ILE A 32 -5.68 -10.83 8.15
N THR A 33 -7.02 -10.86 8.15
CA THR A 33 -7.78 -11.97 7.56
C THR A 33 -7.65 -11.98 6.03
N PRO A 34 -7.79 -13.15 5.38
CA PRO A 34 -7.77 -13.25 3.91
C PRO A 34 -8.78 -12.33 3.21
N GLU A 35 -9.97 -12.14 3.79
CA GLU A 35 -11.03 -11.28 3.24
C GLU A 35 -10.61 -9.81 3.28
N LEU A 36 -10.02 -9.37 4.39
CA LEU A 36 -9.51 -8.02 4.53
C LEU A 36 -8.33 -7.77 3.58
N ARG A 37 -7.43 -8.75 3.43
CA ARG A 37 -6.32 -8.69 2.46
C ARG A 37 -6.85 -8.52 1.04
N ARG A 38 -7.87 -9.30 0.64
CA ARG A 38 -8.51 -9.19 -0.68
C ARG A 38 -9.15 -7.82 -0.87
N TYR A 39 -9.92 -7.35 0.11
CA TYR A 39 -10.55 -6.03 0.08
C TYR A 39 -9.52 -4.90 -0.11
N ILE A 40 -8.42 -4.93 0.65
CA ILE A 40 -7.34 -3.94 0.53
C ILE A 40 -6.70 -4.03 -0.86
N GLY A 41 -6.38 -5.25 -1.32
CA GLY A 41 -5.77 -5.49 -2.62
C GLY A 41 -6.59 -4.94 -3.79
N GLU A 42 -7.89 -5.20 -3.80
CA GLU A 42 -8.81 -4.70 -4.82
C GLU A 42 -8.89 -3.17 -4.84
N ARG A 43 -8.96 -2.54 -3.66
CA ARG A 43 -9.03 -1.07 -3.55
C ARG A 43 -7.74 -0.40 -4.01
N CYS A 44 -6.58 -0.97 -3.65
CA CYS A 44 -5.28 -0.49 -4.11
C CYS A 44 -5.10 -0.67 -5.62
N SER A 45 -5.47 -1.84 -6.17
CA SER A 45 -5.38 -2.09 -7.60
C SER A 45 -6.27 -1.14 -8.39
N LYS A 46 -7.51 -0.93 -7.94
CA LYS A 46 -8.42 0.04 -8.57
C LYS A 46 -7.85 1.46 -8.53
N ALA A 47 -7.33 1.89 -7.38
CA ALA A 47 -6.71 3.22 -7.26
C ALA A 47 -5.53 3.40 -8.22
N CYS A 48 -4.66 2.39 -8.38
CA CYS A 48 -3.55 2.44 -9.34
C CYS A 48 -4.03 2.60 -10.79
N VAL A 49 -5.10 1.88 -11.17
CA VAL A 49 -5.68 1.97 -12.51
C VAL A 49 -6.30 3.35 -12.74
N ASP A 50 -7.09 3.84 -11.77
CA ASP A 50 -7.80 5.12 -11.85
C ASP A 50 -6.82 6.30 -12.00
N ILE A 51 -5.65 6.26 -11.35
CA ILE A 51 -4.62 7.30 -11.46
C ILE A 51 -3.57 7.03 -12.55
N ASN A 52 -3.75 5.96 -13.34
CA ASN A 52 -2.77 5.49 -14.33
C ASN A 52 -1.34 5.39 -13.76
N TYR A 53 -1.23 4.89 -12.52
CA TYR A 53 0.06 4.77 -11.84
C TYR A 53 0.96 3.79 -12.59
N ARG A 54 2.22 4.16 -12.79
CA ARG A 54 3.21 3.30 -13.46
C ARG A 54 4.41 3.09 -12.54
N GLY A 55 4.78 1.83 -12.35
CA GLY A 55 5.88 1.44 -11.45
C GLY A 55 5.40 0.79 -10.14
N ALA A 56 6.30 0.73 -9.16
CA ALA A 56 6.04 0.14 -7.85
C ALA A 56 5.65 1.24 -6.85
N GLY A 57 4.58 1.01 -6.09
CA GLY A 57 4.08 1.95 -5.09
C GLY A 57 3.58 1.23 -3.85
N THR A 58 3.48 1.97 -2.73
CA THR A 58 2.96 1.44 -1.47
C THR A 58 1.73 2.22 -1.03
N PHE A 59 0.70 1.52 -0.59
CA PHE A 59 -0.45 2.11 0.07
C PHE A 59 -0.42 1.78 1.56
N GLY A 60 -0.70 2.77 2.40
CA GLY A 60 -0.90 2.58 3.83
C GLY A 60 -2.37 2.42 4.15
N VAL A 61 -2.71 1.45 5.01
CA VAL A 61 -4.08 1.26 5.49
C VAL A 61 -4.09 1.31 7.02
N PRO A 62 -4.64 2.37 7.63
CA PRO A 62 -4.80 2.39 9.08
C PRO A 62 -5.85 1.37 9.51
N VAL A 63 -5.48 0.49 10.44
CA VAL A 63 -6.34 -0.60 10.97
C VAL A 63 -7.71 -0.08 11.41
N ARG A 64 -7.76 1.12 12.03
CA ARG A 64 -9.02 1.69 12.56
C ARG A 64 -9.94 2.33 11.52
N LYS A 65 -9.42 2.76 10.37
CA LYS A 65 -10.17 3.65 9.45
C LYS A 65 -10.59 3.02 8.13
N ARG A 66 -10.25 1.74 7.88
CA ARG A 66 -10.55 0.99 6.64
C ARG A 66 -10.40 1.84 5.36
N ARG A 67 -9.41 2.74 5.36
CA ARG A 67 -9.19 3.73 4.31
C ARG A 67 -7.81 3.50 3.72
N VAL A 68 -7.76 3.42 2.40
CA VAL A 68 -6.50 3.29 1.65
C VAL A 68 -5.90 4.68 1.47
N LEU A 69 -4.66 4.86 1.94
CA LEU A 69 -3.89 6.09 1.81
C LEU A 69 -2.72 5.83 0.89
N PHE A 70 -2.63 6.60 -0.19
CA PHE A 70 -1.46 6.54 -1.06
C PHE A 70 -0.39 7.48 -0.51
N HIS A 71 0.74 6.92 -0.09
CA HIS A 71 1.93 7.73 0.22
C HIS A 71 2.71 7.89 -1.07
N ARG A 72 2.65 9.10 -1.66
CA ARG A 72 3.61 9.51 -2.68
C ARG A 72 4.91 9.83 -1.96
N ASN A 73 5.95 9.01 -2.16
CA ASN A 73 7.29 9.55 -2.05
C ASN A 73 7.42 10.50 -3.24
N GLU A 74 7.54 11.80 -2.99
CA GLU A 74 7.76 12.76 -4.06
C GLU A 74 9.06 12.40 -4.78
N HIS A 75 8.92 11.87 -6.00
CA HIS A 75 9.92 12.06 -7.03
C HIS A 75 9.20 12.60 -8.25
N PRO A 76 9.43 13.88 -8.58
CA PRO A 76 8.89 14.48 -9.77
C PRO A 76 9.68 13.88 -10.94
N TYR A 77 9.12 12.90 -11.61
CA TYR A 77 9.24 12.95 -13.07
C TYR A 77 8.20 13.96 -13.53
N SER A 78 8.54 15.23 -13.25
CA SER A 78 8.10 16.39 -14.00
C SER A 78 8.26 16.06 -15.47
N GLY A 79 7.12 15.95 -16.15
CA GLY A 79 7.07 16.32 -17.57
C GLY A 79 7.40 17.79 -17.74
#